data_AF-M3XTI1-F1
#
_entry.id   AF-M3XTI1-F1
#
_cell.length_a   1.000
_cell.length_b   1.000
_cell.length_c   1.000
_cell.angle_alpha   90.00
_cell.angle_beta   90.00
_cell.angle_gamma   90.00
#
_symmetry.space_group_name_H-M   'P 1'
#
loop_
_entity.id
_entity.type
_entity.pdbx_description
1 polymer ?
#
loop_
_entity_poly.entity_id
_entity_poly.type
_entity_poly.pdbx_seq_one_letter_code
_entity_poly.pdbx_strand_id
1 'polypeptide(L)'
;RPSLIGSLLTTGGGEAFTINCSGFDQYGVDPAAFQAVFDRKAFRPVVNNSIPTQVNISFTLSAILEVNAQLQLLTSFLWMNLMWDNLLISWNPEECVSLKRLTVSAENL
;
A
#
# COMPACT_ATOMS: atom_id res chain seq x y z
N ARG A 1 19.62 38.13 13.73
CA ARG A 1 19.80 36.69 13.48
C ARG A 1 19.01 35.91 14.54
N PRO A 2 17.72 35.59 14.32
CA PRO A 2 16.98 34.71 15.21
C PRO A 2 17.03 33.27 14.72
N SER A 3 17.22 32.38 15.67
CA SER A 3 17.25 30.92 15.57
C SER A 3 15.84 30.36 15.35
N LEU A 4 15.63 29.64 14.24
CA LEU A 4 14.49 28.75 14.05
C LEU A 4 14.84 27.37 14.60
N ILE A 5 14.54 27.13 15.87
CA ILE A 5 14.25 25.78 16.35
C ILE A 5 12.73 25.67 16.31
N GLY A 6 12.22 25.40 15.12
CA GLY A 6 10.87 24.89 14.94
C GLY A 6 10.99 23.38 14.84
N SER A 7 10.96 22.69 15.97
CA SER A 7 10.77 21.24 15.99
C SER A 7 9.35 20.95 15.50
N LEU A 8 9.17 20.85 14.18
CA LEU A 8 8.04 20.15 13.58
C LEU A 8 8.28 18.65 13.76
N LEU A 9 8.22 18.18 15.01
CA LEU A 9 7.83 16.81 15.24
C LEU A 9 6.31 16.81 15.07
N THR A 10 5.84 16.70 13.84
CA THR A 10 4.52 16.12 13.62
C THR A 10 4.65 14.69 14.13
N THR A 11 4.28 14.49 15.40
CA THR A 11 3.86 13.18 15.89
C THR A 11 2.61 12.82 15.11
N GLY A 12 2.80 12.39 13.86
CA GLY A 12 1.81 11.63 13.12
C GLY A 12 1.76 10.27 13.78
N GLY A 13 1.14 10.20 14.95
CA GLY A 13 0.59 8.95 15.43
C GLY A 13 -0.35 8.50 14.33
N GLY A 14 0.05 7.45 13.62
CA GLY A 14 -0.82 6.79 12.65
C GLY A 14 -1.92 6.15 13.45
N GLU A 15 -2.97 6.89 13.79
CA GLU A 15 -4.23 6.25 14.15
C GLU A 15 -4.70 5.51 12.90
N ALA A 16 -5.12 4.25 13.07
CA ALA A 16 -5.69 3.47 11.98
C ALA A 16 -6.88 4.26 11.45
N PHE A 17 -6.77 4.78 10.23
CA PHE A 17 -7.84 5.54 9.61
C PHE A 17 -8.86 4.54 9.05
N THR A 18 -9.92 4.30 9.81
CA THR A 18 -11.06 3.53 9.30
C THR A 18 -11.81 4.42 8.30
N ILE A 19 -11.87 3.99 7.05
CA ILE A 19 -12.59 4.68 5.98
C ILE A 19 -14.09 4.61 6.30
N ASN A 20 -14.72 5.78 6.41
CA ASN A 20 -16.08 5.95 6.94
C ASN A 20 -17.20 5.65 5.92
N CYS A 21 -16.93 4.81 4.92
CA CYS A 21 -17.84 4.39 3.85
C CYS A 21 -18.51 5.53 3.04
N SER A 22 -18.17 6.79 3.31
CA SER A 22 -18.72 7.94 2.58
C SER A 22 -18.16 7.93 1.16
N GLY A 23 -19.05 7.83 0.17
CA GLY A 23 -18.66 7.65 -1.23
C GLY A 23 -18.64 6.19 -1.70
N PHE A 24 -19.04 5.23 -0.86
CA PHE A 24 -19.31 3.85 -1.29
C PHE A 24 -20.78 3.76 -1.71
N ASP A 25 -21.03 3.21 -2.89
CA ASP A 25 -22.38 2.97 -3.39
C ASP A 25 -22.47 1.63 -4.14
N GLN A 26 -23.65 1.32 -4.67
CA GLN A 26 -23.90 0.06 -5.40
C GLN A 26 -23.16 -0.04 -6.74
N TYR A 27 -22.62 1.07 -7.24
CA TYR A 27 -21.92 1.17 -8.53
C TYR A 27 -20.40 1.24 -8.36
N GLY A 28 -19.90 1.52 -7.16
CA GLY A 28 -18.49 1.51 -6.86
C GLY A 28 -18.13 2.35 -5.65
N VAL A 29 -16.93 2.94 -5.70
CA VAL A 29 -16.40 3.79 -4.64
C VAL A 29 -15.78 5.03 -5.23
N ASP A 30 -16.15 6.20 -4.68
CA ASP A 30 -15.52 7.48 -4.97
C ASP A 30 -14.02 7.41 -4.58
N PRO A 31 -13.08 7.64 -5.53
CA PRO A 31 -11.66 7.68 -5.23
C PRO A 31 -11.28 8.65 -4.10
N ALA A 32 -12.06 9.71 -3.89
CA ALA A 32 -11.84 10.67 -2.81
C ALA A 32 -11.88 10.02 -1.42
N ALA A 33 -12.60 8.91 -1.24
CA ALA A 33 -12.68 8.16 0.01
C ALA A 33 -11.30 7.62 0.48
N PHE A 34 -10.34 7.47 -0.44
CA PHE A 34 -9.00 6.96 -0.17
C PHE A 34 -7.92 8.06 -0.23
N GLN A 35 -8.27 9.32 -0.52
CA GLN A 35 -7.29 10.38 -0.77
C GLN A 35 -6.31 10.56 0.39
N ALA A 36 -6.79 10.50 1.64
CA ALA A 36 -5.95 10.62 2.83
C ALA A 36 -4.91 9.48 2.95
N VAL A 37 -5.21 8.30 2.43
CA VAL A 37 -4.26 7.17 2.35
C VAL A 37 -3.27 7.40 1.21
N PHE A 38 -3.75 7.80 0.04
CA PHE A 38 -2.92 8.04 -1.14
C PHE A 38 -1.90 9.17 -0.94
N ASP A 39 -2.28 10.22 -0.21
CA ASP A 39 -1.38 11.33 0.16
C ASP A 39 -0.20 10.86 1.05
N ARG A 40 -0.32 9.68 1.66
CA ARG A 40 0.68 9.08 2.56
C ARG A 40 1.42 7.90 1.93
N LYS A 41 1.24 7.60 0.64
CA LYS A 41 1.87 6.45 -0.03
C LYS A 41 3.40 6.37 0.09
N ALA A 42 4.07 7.51 0.28
CA ALA A 42 5.53 7.56 0.48
C ALA A 42 5.98 7.01 1.84
N PHE A 43 5.05 6.82 2.79
CA PHE A 43 5.34 6.36 4.15
C PHE A 43 4.93 4.90 4.33
N ARG A 44 5.67 4.19 5.19
CA ARG A 44 5.33 2.82 5.59
C ARG A 44 3.95 2.83 6.29
N PRO A 45 2.99 1.98 5.87
CA PRO A 45 1.64 1.97 6.41
C PRO A 45 1.56 1.24 7.77
N VAL A 46 2.09 1.86 8.82
CA VAL A 46 2.07 1.32 10.18
C VAL A 46 1.46 2.32 11.16
N VAL A 47 0.74 1.78 12.15
CA VAL A 47 0.28 2.54 13.32
C VAL A 47 1.35 2.63 14.41
N ASN A 48 2.19 1.59 14.54
CA ASN A 48 3.29 1.53 15.49
C ASN A 48 4.58 1.19 14.77
N ASN A 49 5.58 2.07 14.89
CA ASN A 49 6.85 1.93 14.20
C ASN A 49 7.70 0.74 14.65
N SER A 50 7.43 0.20 15.82
CA SER A 50 8.10 -0.99 16.36
C SER A 50 7.63 -2.29 15.70
N ILE A 51 6.51 -2.26 14.99
CA ILE A 51 5.95 -3.42 14.29
C ILE A 51 6.50 -3.46 12.86
N PRO A 52 7.10 -4.57 12.41
CA PRO A 52 7.57 -4.71 11.04
C PRO A 52 6.40 -4.91 10.06
N THR A 53 6.55 -4.43 8.83
CA THR A 53 5.64 -4.81 7.73
C THR A 53 6.12 -6.13 7.16
N GLN A 54 5.30 -7.17 7.28
CA GLN A 54 5.57 -8.46 6.67
C GLN A 54 5.08 -8.46 5.23
N VAL A 55 6.00 -8.70 4.29
CA VAL A 55 5.69 -8.81 2.86
C VAL A 55 5.91 -10.26 2.44
N ASN A 56 4.85 -10.90 1.98
CA ASN A 56 4.92 -12.23 1.39
C ASN A 56 5.13 -12.08 -0.11
N ILE A 57 6.25 -12.61 -0.61
CA ILE A 57 6.62 -12.55 -2.01
C ILE A 57 6.51 -13.97 -2.57
N SER A 58 5.76 -14.11 -3.65
CA SER A 58 5.76 -15.31 -4.47
C SER A 58 5.95 -14.94 -5.92
N PHE A 59 6.55 -15.83 -6.70
CA PHE A 59 6.70 -15.61 -8.12
C PHE A 59 6.48 -16.90 -8.91
N THR A 60 6.04 -16.73 -10.15
CA THR A 60 5.93 -17.81 -11.12
C THR A 60 6.89 -17.52 -12.26
N LEU A 61 7.92 -18.35 -12.39
CA LEU A 61 8.81 -18.33 -13.55
C LEU A 61 8.02 -18.81 -14.78
N SER A 62 7.83 -17.93 -15.75
CA SER A 62 7.05 -18.25 -16.96
C SER A 62 7.94 -18.71 -18.09
N ALA A 63 9.09 -18.05 -18.29
CA ALA A 63 10.04 -18.38 -19.34
C ALA A 63 11.46 -17.98 -18.96
N ILE A 64 12.43 -18.79 -19.41
CA ILE A 64 13.84 -18.41 -19.49
C ILE A 64 14.09 -18.03 -20.96
N LEU A 65 14.49 -16.79 -21.20
CA LEU A 65 14.69 -16.24 -22.54
C LEU A 65 16.13 -16.42 -23.02
N GLU A 66 17.10 -16.23 -22.12
CA GLU A 66 18.53 -16.34 -22.45
C GLU A 66 19.36 -16.78 -21.23
N VAL A 67 20.40 -17.58 -21.48
CA VAL A 67 21.42 -17.93 -20.48
C VAL A 67 22.80 -17.67 -21.08
N ASN A 68 23.56 -16.76 -20.48
CA ASN A 68 24.96 -16.55 -20.79
C ASN A 68 25.83 -17.07 -19.65
N ALA A 69 26.34 -18.30 -19.79
CA ALA A 69 27.11 -18.96 -18.74
C ALA A 69 28.48 -18.32 -18.49
N GLN A 70 29.12 -17.77 -19.53
CA GLN A 70 30.43 -17.12 -19.41
C GLN A 70 30.34 -15.84 -18.58
N LEU A 71 29.26 -15.07 -18.74
CA LEU A 71 29.00 -13.84 -18.01
C LEU A 71 28.11 -14.04 -16.76
N GLN A 72 27.61 -15.26 -16.52
CA GLN A 72 26.67 -15.59 -15.44
C GLN A 72 25.36 -14.76 -15.48
N LEU A 73 24.81 -14.55 -16.67
CA LEU A 73 23.56 -13.80 -16.86
C LEU A 73 22.40 -14.72 -17.25
N LEU A 74 21.23 -14.45 -16.65
CA LEU A 74 19.96 -15.11 -16.92
C LEU A 74 18.90 -14.05 -17.22
N THR A 75 18.30 -14.11 -18.40
CA THR A 75 17.15 -13.27 -18.77
C THR A 75 15.89 -14.12 -18.69
N SER A 76 14.92 -13.71 -17.86
CA SER A 76 13.69 -14.48 -17.62
C SER A 76 12.46 -13.59 -17.51
N PHE A 77 11.29 -14.15 -17.81
CA PHE A 77 9.99 -13.52 -17.57
C PHE A 77 9.33 -14.14 -16.33
N LEU A 78 9.03 -13.30 -15.33
CA LEU A 78 8.45 -13.69 -14.04
C LEU A 78 7.12 -12.97 -13.83
N TRP A 79 6.11 -13.69 -13.33
CA TRP A 79 4.98 -13.08 -12.64
C TRP A 79 5.32 -12.95 -11.16
N MET A 80 5.34 -11.74 -10.63
CA MET A 80 5.56 -11.50 -9.20
C MET A 80 4.24 -11.16 -8.51
N ASN A 81 4.04 -11.71 -7.33
CA ASN A 81 2.93 -11.41 -6.45
C ASN A 81 3.49 -10.99 -5.08
N LEU A 82 3.13 -9.77 -4.67
CA LEU A 82 3.50 -9.20 -3.39
C LEU A 82 2.23 -9.00 -2.58
N MET A 83 2.20 -9.56 -1.38
CA MET A 83 1.08 -9.45 -0.45
C MET A 83 1.57 -8.90 0.89
N TRP A 84 0.91 -7.85 1.37
CA TRP A 84 1.18 -7.28 2.69
C TRP A 84 -0.11 -6.65 3.23
N ASP A 85 -0.18 -6.49 4.55
CA ASP A 85 -1.27 -5.78 5.20
C ASP A 85 -0.94 -4.28 5.30
N ASN A 86 -1.87 -3.44 4.86
CA ASN A 86 -1.80 -1.99 5.03
C ASN A 86 -2.75 -1.58 6.18
N LEU A 87 -2.19 -1.29 7.35
CA LEU A 87 -2.96 -0.97 8.55
C LEU A 87 -3.68 0.39 8.49
N LEU A 88 -3.39 1.22 7.48
CA LEU A 88 -4.06 2.50 7.24
C LEU A 88 -5.29 2.35 6.34
N ILE A 89 -5.54 1.17 5.78
CA ILE A 89 -6.68 0.89 4.92
C ILE A 89 -7.56 -0.16 5.61
N SER A 90 -8.65 0.30 6.23
CA SER A 90 -9.67 -0.57 6.80
C SER A 90 -11.04 0.08 6.67
N TRP A 91 -12.08 -0.73 6.54
CA TRP A 91 -13.47 -0.29 6.57
C TRP A 91 -14.36 -1.42 7.09
N ASN A 92 -15.54 -1.09 7.59
CA ASN A 92 -16.53 -2.07 7.98
C ASN A 92 -17.38 -2.46 6.75
N PRO A 93 -17.33 -3.72 6.27
CA PRO A 93 -18.13 -4.13 5.10
C PRO A 93 -19.64 -3.98 5.33
N GLU A 94 -20.13 -4.12 6.56
CA GLU A 94 -21.56 -3.98 6.86
C GLU A 94 -22.06 -2.55 6.64
N GLU A 95 -21.19 -1.56 6.84
CA GLU A 95 -21.47 -0.13 6.59
C GLU A 95 -21.17 0.27 5.14
N CYS A 96 -20.30 -0.46 4.45
CA CYS A 96 -19.81 -0.18 3.09
C CYS A 96 -20.47 -1.08 2.04
N VAL A 97 -21.80 -1.24 2.06
CA VAL A 97 -22.57 -1.98 1.03
C VAL A 97 -22.06 -3.42 0.82
N SER A 98 -21.57 -4.08 1.89
CA SER A 98 -20.96 -5.42 1.85
C SER A 98 -19.73 -5.55 0.93
N LEU A 99 -19.07 -4.45 0.59
CA LEU A 99 -17.89 -4.44 -0.25
C LEU A 99 -16.68 -4.98 0.52
N LYS A 100 -16.05 -6.05 0.00
CA LYS A 100 -14.92 -6.73 0.66
C LYS A 100 -13.59 -6.59 -0.07
N ARG A 101 -13.63 -6.17 -1.34
CA ARG A 101 -12.44 -6.03 -2.17
C ARG A 101 -12.63 -4.86 -3.12
N LEU A 102 -11.54 -4.13 -3.31
CA LEU A 102 -11.40 -3.08 -4.30
C LEU A 102 -10.10 -3.30 -5.07
N THR A 103 -10.09 -2.84 -6.30
CA THR A 103 -8.88 -2.76 -7.11
C THR A 103 -8.56 -1.29 -7.30
N VAL A 104 -7.34 -0.91 -6.93
CA VAL A 104 -6.81 0.43 -7.12
C VAL A 104 -5.52 0.32 -7.92
N SER A 105 -5.12 1.41 -8.58
CA SER A 105 -3.84 1.40 -9.27
C SER A 105 -2.68 1.37 -8.28
N ALA A 106 -1.63 0.64 -8.63
CA ALA A 106 -0.45 0.49 -7.79
C ALA A 106 0.27 1.82 -7.53
N GLU A 107 0.17 2.81 -8.43
CA GLU A 107 0.79 4.13 -8.20
C GLU A 107 0.19 4.93 -7.03
N ASN A 108 -0.96 4.50 -6.52
CA ASN A 108 -1.64 5.12 -5.38
C ASN A 108 -1.26 4.48 -4.03
N LEU A 109 -0.50 3.38 -4.06
CA LEU A 109 -0.09 2.61 -2.88
C LEU A 109 1.42 2.68 -2.61
#